data_AF-A0A7X7ZJ47-F1
#
_entry.id   AF-A0A7X7ZJ47-F1
#
_cell.length_a   1.000
_cell.length_b   1.000
_cell.length_c   1.000
_cell.angle_alpha   90.00
_cell.angle_beta   90.00
_cell.angle_gamma   90.00
#
_symmetry.space_group_name_H-M   'P 1'
#
loop_
_entity.id
_entity.type
_entity.pdbx_description
1 polymer ?
#
loop_
_entity_poly.entity_id
_entity_poly.type
_entity_poly.pdbx_seq_one_letter_code
_entity_poly.pdbx_strand_id
1 'polypeptide(L)'
;EDVEGVALAFGGVGAGDNVTGIVVGGLGAGAGENLAGIAVGGLGVGAGENAIGLLAGGLGAGAGGSVTGVIIGGLGGGVGETMTGLLVGGLGGGCGEKLTGVAVGGIGIGAGESIDGIVLCGVGAGAPRIRGLAVCGFGVGGEDLRGAFLAGGMVHVAKGGRLSGLAVSSLNYCRGSVRGLSIGIVNYAVRIDKGFQIGLVNIVRENPKGARVLPVFNTDFR
;
A
#
# COMPACT_ATOMS: atom_id res chain seq x y z
N GLU A 1 1.18 -17.61 29.73
CA GLU A 1 1.68 -16.64 30.71
C GLU A 1 1.74 -15.27 30.07
N ASP A 2 1.11 -14.28 30.71
CA ASP A 2 1.04 -12.89 30.25
C ASP A 2 2.19 -12.03 30.80
N VAL A 3 2.51 -10.95 30.10
CA VAL A 3 3.40 -9.88 30.59
C VAL A 3 2.60 -8.58 30.67
N GLU A 4 2.50 -8.01 31.87
CA GLU A 4 1.82 -6.75 32.12
C GLU A 4 2.77 -5.69 32.72
N GLY A 5 2.64 -4.44 32.27
CA GLY A 5 3.39 -3.31 32.80
C GLY A 5 4.66 -2.99 32.00
N VAL A 6 5.81 -2.86 32.68
CA VAL A 6 7.08 -2.50 32.05
C VAL A 6 8.04 -3.68 32.10
N ALA A 7 8.48 -4.18 30.95
CA ALA A 7 9.44 -5.27 30.85
C ALA A 7 10.64 -4.86 29.98
N LEU A 8 11.84 -5.01 30.55
CA LEU A 8 13.11 -4.66 29.90
C LEU A 8 14.06 -5.86 30.00
N ALA A 9 14.55 -6.35 28.87
CA ALA A 9 15.52 -7.44 28.84
C ALA A 9 16.62 -7.17 27.81
N PHE A 10 17.87 -7.51 28.17
CA PHE A 10 19.00 -7.45 27.22
C PHE A 10 18.83 -8.47 26.06
N GLY A 11 18.22 -9.61 26.36
CA GLY A 11 17.83 -10.62 25.36
C GLY A 11 16.48 -10.27 24.73
N GLY A 12 15.55 -11.22 24.77
CA GLY A 12 14.18 -11.00 24.32
C GLY A 12 13.20 -10.85 25.49
N VAL A 13 12.07 -10.19 25.23
CA VAL A 13 10.88 -10.29 26.08
C VAL A 13 9.82 -11.06 25.29
N GLY A 14 9.29 -12.13 25.87
CA GLY A 14 8.27 -12.95 25.25
C GLY A 14 7.20 -13.34 26.26
N ALA A 15 5.93 -13.19 25.89
CA ALA A 15 4.81 -13.80 26.62
C ALA A 15 4.23 -14.96 25.82
N GLY A 16 3.78 -16.01 26.51
CA GLY A 16 3.11 -17.13 25.86
C GLY A 16 1.75 -16.73 25.29
N ASP A 17 1.06 -15.82 25.98
CA ASP A 17 -0.29 -15.38 25.61
C ASP A 17 -0.23 -13.88 25.26
N ASN A 18 -0.45 -12.98 26.22
CA ASN A 18 -0.59 -11.55 25.96
C ASN A 18 0.56 -10.71 26.54
N VAL A 19 0.88 -9.63 25.84
CA VAL A 19 1.76 -8.55 26.32
C VAL A 19 0.93 -7.27 26.41
N THR A 20 0.82 -6.67 27.59
CA THR A 20 0.18 -5.36 27.78
C THR A 20 1.10 -4.38 28.51
N GLY A 21 1.55 -3.32 27.83
CA GLY A 21 2.33 -2.24 28.43
C GLY A 21 3.54 -1.80 27.60
N ILE A 22 4.68 -1.57 28.24
CA ILE A 22 5.93 -1.12 27.60
C ILE A 22 6.96 -2.24 27.67
N VAL A 23 7.36 -2.74 26.50
CA VAL A 23 8.30 -3.84 26.37
C VAL A 23 9.50 -3.43 25.52
N VAL A 24 10.70 -3.63 26.05
CA VAL A 24 11.95 -3.44 25.29
C VAL A 24 12.83 -4.67 25.43
N GLY A 25 13.02 -5.37 24.32
CA GLY A 25 13.95 -6.50 24.21
C GLY A 25 15.15 -6.13 23.34
N GLY A 26 16.37 -6.31 23.86
CA GLY A 26 17.60 -6.05 23.11
C GLY A 26 17.73 -6.89 21.83
N LEU A 27 17.18 -8.11 21.80
CA LEU A 27 17.04 -8.94 20.60
C LEU A 27 15.64 -8.87 20.01
N GLY A 28 14.58 -8.87 20.81
CA GLY A 28 13.22 -8.85 20.29
C GLY A 28 12.14 -8.81 21.36
N ALA A 29 10.93 -8.45 20.96
CA ALA A 29 9.75 -8.47 21.82
C ALA A 29 8.62 -9.25 21.14
N GLY A 30 7.87 -10.07 21.87
CA GLY A 30 6.70 -10.69 21.26
C GLY A 30 5.68 -11.29 22.22
N ALA A 31 4.51 -11.54 21.66
CA ALA A 31 3.38 -12.19 22.31
C ALA A 31 2.92 -13.37 21.45
N GLY A 32 2.58 -14.51 22.07
CA GLY A 32 2.01 -15.64 21.35
C GLY A 32 0.61 -15.35 20.81
N GLU A 33 -0.15 -14.50 21.49
CA GLU A 33 -1.48 -14.02 21.08
C GLU A 33 -1.41 -12.51 20.81
N ASN A 34 -1.82 -11.67 21.78
CA ASN A 34 -2.04 -10.25 21.56
C ASN A 34 -0.96 -9.36 22.20
N LEU A 35 -0.64 -8.26 21.52
CA LEU A 35 0.30 -7.25 22.00
C LEU A 35 -0.37 -5.87 22.06
N ALA A 36 -0.53 -5.30 23.25
CA ALA A 36 -1.12 -3.98 23.46
C ALA A 36 -0.12 -3.04 24.14
N GLY A 37 0.24 -1.93 23.50
CA GLY A 37 1.09 -0.88 24.06
C GLY A 37 2.29 -0.53 23.20
N ILE A 38 3.48 -0.43 23.80
CA ILE A 38 4.73 -0.08 23.12
C ILE A 38 5.67 -1.28 23.20
N ALA A 39 6.05 -1.84 22.06
CA ALA A 39 7.04 -2.90 21.98
C ALA A 39 8.19 -2.50 21.05
N VAL A 40 9.40 -2.61 21.56
CA VAL A 40 10.65 -2.30 20.84
C VAL A 40 11.57 -3.52 20.90
N GLY A 41 12.05 -3.96 19.75
CA GLY A 41 12.91 -5.13 19.60
C GLY A 41 14.12 -4.83 18.72
N GLY A 42 15.32 -5.21 19.15
CA GLY A 42 16.54 -4.98 18.36
C GLY A 42 16.53 -5.66 16.99
N LEU A 43 16.01 -6.89 16.89
CA LEU A 43 15.78 -7.60 15.63
C LEU A 43 14.32 -7.47 15.19
N GLY A 44 13.35 -7.69 16.09
CA GLY A 44 11.95 -7.61 15.69
C GLY A 44 10.93 -7.60 16.81
N VAL A 45 9.71 -7.25 16.41
CA VAL A 45 8.53 -7.23 17.28
C VAL A 45 7.40 -8.01 16.63
N GLY A 46 6.78 -8.94 17.35
CA GLY A 46 5.75 -9.81 16.79
C GLY A 46 4.60 -10.12 17.75
N ALA A 47 3.38 -10.19 17.22
CA ALA A 47 2.24 -10.78 17.91
C ALA A 47 1.69 -11.94 17.06
N GLY A 48 1.30 -13.06 17.66
CA GLY A 48 0.71 -14.17 16.92
C GLY A 48 -0.69 -13.83 16.38
N GLU A 49 -1.45 -13.04 17.12
CA GLU A 49 -2.77 -12.55 16.73
C GLU A 49 -2.74 -11.04 16.49
N ASN A 50 -3.34 -10.24 17.37
CA ASN A 50 -3.55 -8.83 17.13
C ASN A 50 -2.53 -7.96 17.87
N ALA A 51 -2.23 -6.80 17.30
CA ALA A 51 -1.43 -5.80 17.98
C ALA A 51 -2.06 -4.40 17.97
N ILE A 52 -2.05 -3.74 19.12
CA ILE A 52 -2.55 -2.37 19.28
C ILE A 52 -1.44 -1.51 19.86
N GLY A 53 -1.04 -0.44 19.16
CA GLY A 53 -0.03 0.51 19.62
C GLY A 53 1.21 0.58 18.73
N LEU A 54 2.40 0.70 19.33
CA LEU A 54 3.67 0.87 18.62
C LEU A 54 4.47 -0.43 18.61
N LEU A 55 4.80 -0.91 17.42
CA LEU A 55 5.68 -2.06 17.20
C LEU A 55 6.90 -1.58 16.41
N ALA A 56 8.06 -1.53 17.07
CA ALA A 56 9.31 -1.07 16.45
C ALA A 56 10.38 -2.16 16.48
N GLY A 57 10.70 -2.73 15.33
CA GLY A 57 11.69 -3.78 15.16
C GLY A 57 12.85 -3.36 14.27
N GLY A 58 14.09 -3.67 14.67
CA GLY A 58 15.26 -3.28 13.88
C GLY A 58 15.32 -3.92 12.49
N LEU A 59 14.88 -5.17 12.32
CA LEU A 59 14.67 -5.81 11.01
C LEU A 59 13.21 -5.75 10.58
N GLY A 60 12.27 -6.03 11.47
CA GLY A 60 10.86 -5.97 11.11
C GLY A 60 9.90 -6.06 12.29
N ALA A 61 8.66 -5.66 12.04
CA ALA A 61 7.60 -5.70 13.04
C ALA A 61 6.27 -6.13 12.39
N GLY A 62 5.42 -6.83 13.15
CA GLY A 62 4.21 -7.35 12.56
C GLY A 62 3.31 -8.13 13.51
N ALA A 63 2.20 -8.61 12.96
CA ALA A 63 1.28 -9.48 13.66
C ALA A 63 0.63 -10.50 12.70
N GLY A 64 0.29 -11.68 13.20
CA GLY A 64 -0.39 -12.72 12.42
C GLY A 64 -1.86 -12.40 12.12
N GLY A 65 -2.52 -11.61 12.96
CA GLY A 65 -3.85 -11.07 12.78
C GLY A 65 -3.82 -9.61 12.31
N SER A 66 -4.54 -8.75 13.02
CA SER A 66 -4.70 -7.34 12.67
C SER A 66 -3.83 -6.41 13.55
N VAL A 67 -3.37 -5.30 12.97
CA VAL A 67 -2.65 -4.26 13.71
C VAL A 67 -3.38 -2.93 13.65
N THR A 68 -3.62 -2.32 14.80
CA THR A 68 -4.11 -0.94 14.92
C THR A 68 -3.05 -0.09 15.62
N GLY A 69 -2.33 0.75 14.86
CA GLY A 69 -1.31 1.63 15.42
C GLY A 69 -0.16 1.91 14.46
N VAL A 70 1.07 1.80 14.96
CA VAL A 70 2.29 2.17 14.25
C VAL A 70 3.23 0.98 14.17
N ILE A 71 3.61 0.60 12.96
CA ILE A 71 4.67 -0.38 12.69
C ILE A 71 5.89 0.36 12.13
N ILE A 72 7.05 0.14 12.74
CA ILE A 72 8.35 0.61 12.24
C ILE A 72 9.27 -0.61 12.12
N GLY A 73 9.61 -0.99 10.89
CA GLY A 73 10.53 -2.09 10.60
C GLY A 73 11.71 -1.63 9.76
N GLY A 74 12.94 -1.97 10.14
CA GLY A 74 14.10 -1.56 9.35
C GLY A 74 14.12 -2.15 7.94
N LEU A 75 13.68 -3.39 7.74
CA LEU A 75 13.38 -3.97 6.43
C LEU A 75 11.89 -3.84 6.10
N GLY A 76 11.00 -4.12 7.05
CA GLY A 76 9.58 -3.97 6.75
C GLY A 76 8.58 -4.34 7.84
N GLY A 77 7.31 -4.14 7.49
CA GLY A 77 6.15 -4.47 8.31
C GLY A 77 5.24 -5.50 7.65
N GLY A 78 4.77 -6.49 8.41
CA GLY A 78 3.86 -7.53 7.91
C GLY A 78 2.67 -7.73 8.82
N VAL A 79 1.47 -7.72 8.26
CA VAL A 79 0.21 -7.94 9.00
C VAL A 79 -0.60 -9.01 8.30
N GLY A 80 -1.01 -10.08 8.99
CA GLY A 80 -1.71 -11.18 8.32
C GLY A 80 -3.07 -10.77 7.76
N GLU A 81 -3.79 -9.89 8.45
CA GLU A 81 -5.13 -9.45 8.05
C GLU A 81 -5.15 -7.95 7.73
N THR A 82 -5.62 -7.11 8.66
CA THR A 82 -5.85 -5.68 8.46
C THR A 82 -4.82 -4.84 9.21
N MET A 83 -4.16 -3.92 8.49
CA MET A 83 -3.32 -2.88 9.07
C MET A 83 -4.09 -1.55 9.08
N THR A 84 -4.32 -0.99 10.26
CA THR A 84 -4.89 0.36 10.43
C THR A 84 -3.91 1.28 11.14
N GLY A 85 -3.46 2.33 10.47
CA GLY A 85 -2.58 3.35 11.05
C GLY A 85 -1.38 3.67 10.17
N LEU A 86 -0.16 3.62 10.74
CA LEU A 86 1.09 3.96 10.06
C LEU A 86 1.97 2.72 9.91
N LEU A 87 2.33 2.37 8.67
CA LEU A 87 3.33 1.36 8.37
C LEU A 87 4.57 2.03 7.75
N VAL A 88 5.73 1.84 8.38
CA VAL A 88 7.01 2.29 7.85
C VAL A 88 7.96 1.11 7.75
N GLY A 89 8.43 0.83 6.53
CA GLY A 89 9.37 -0.24 6.24
C GLY A 89 10.51 0.23 5.35
N GLY A 90 11.76 -0.10 5.68
CA GLY A 90 12.90 0.31 4.84
C GLY A 90 12.85 -0.26 3.42
N LEU A 91 12.47 -1.53 3.25
CA LEU A 91 12.15 -2.12 1.95
C LEU A 91 10.65 -2.05 1.67
N GLY A 92 9.79 -2.13 2.68
CA GLY A 92 8.36 -2.04 2.45
C GLY A 92 7.51 -2.73 3.49
N GLY A 93 6.29 -3.08 3.10
CA GLY A 93 5.42 -3.87 3.93
C GLY A 93 4.10 -4.16 3.26
N GLY A 94 3.27 -4.92 3.97
CA GLY A 94 1.97 -5.25 3.44
C GLY A 94 1.10 -5.97 4.43
N CYS A 95 -0.13 -6.19 3.99
CA CYS A 95 -1.12 -6.92 4.75
C CYS A 95 -1.90 -7.91 3.89
N GLY A 96 -2.39 -9.00 4.47
CA GLY A 96 -3.16 -10.00 3.74
C GLY A 96 -4.50 -9.49 3.23
N GLU A 97 -5.10 -8.49 3.87
CA GLU A 97 -6.40 -7.96 3.48
C GLU A 97 -6.34 -6.45 3.19
N LYS A 98 -6.52 -5.61 4.21
CA LYS A 98 -6.76 -4.17 4.07
C LYS A 98 -5.69 -3.35 4.77
N LEU A 99 -5.13 -2.39 4.04
CA LEU A 99 -4.24 -1.38 4.59
C LEU A 99 -4.98 -0.05 4.63
N THR A 100 -5.31 0.45 5.81
CA THR A 100 -5.95 1.75 6.02
C THR A 100 -5.00 2.71 6.73
N GLY A 101 -4.76 3.88 6.14
CA GLY A 101 -3.92 4.93 6.75
C GLY A 101 -2.72 5.35 5.88
N VAL A 102 -1.52 5.34 6.45
CA VAL A 102 -0.29 5.78 5.76
C VAL A 102 0.70 4.63 5.68
N ALA A 103 1.21 4.36 4.50
CA ALA A 103 2.24 3.35 4.28
C ALA A 103 3.44 3.95 3.54
N VAL A 104 4.63 3.76 4.11
CA VAL A 104 5.90 4.22 3.54
C VAL A 104 6.82 3.02 3.40
N GLY A 105 7.30 2.78 2.18
CA GLY A 105 8.16 1.64 1.85
C GLY A 105 9.28 2.01 0.88
N GLY A 106 10.53 1.61 1.13
CA GLY A 106 11.60 1.94 0.17
C GLY A 106 11.45 1.27 -1.20
N ILE A 107 10.90 0.06 -1.26
CA ILE A 107 10.63 -0.67 -2.50
C ILE A 107 9.13 -0.70 -2.78
N GLY A 108 8.32 -1.31 -1.90
CA GLY A 108 6.91 -1.46 -2.23
C GLY A 108 5.96 -1.69 -1.06
N ILE A 109 4.68 -1.43 -1.34
CA ILE A 109 3.56 -1.62 -0.42
C ILE A 109 2.50 -2.49 -1.09
N GLY A 110 2.04 -3.52 -0.40
CA GLY A 110 1.05 -4.46 -0.92
C GLY A 110 -0.11 -4.71 0.03
N ALA A 111 -1.31 -4.94 -0.52
CA ALA A 111 -2.44 -5.46 0.23
C ALA A 111 -3.21 -6.48 -0.62
N GLY A 112 -3.73 -7.54 0.01
CA GLY A 112 -4.47 -8.59 -0.71
C GLY A 112 -5.84 -8.16 -1.19
N GLU A 113 -6.46 -7.14 -0.57
CA GLU A 113 -7.79 -6.64 -0.98
C GLU A 113 -7.81 -5.15 -1.32
N SER A 114 -7.42 -4.29 -0.36
CA SER A 114 -7.44 -2.86 -0.58
C SER A 114 -6.38 -2.08 0.17
N ILE A 115 -5.97 -0.97 -0.43
CA ILE A 115 -5.23 0.09 0.23
C ILE A 115 -6.11 1.34 0.24
N ASP A 116 -6.48 1.82 1.42
CA ASP A 116 -7.33 2.98 1.65
C ASP A 116 -6.52 4.05 2.42
N GLY A 117 -5.90 4.99 1.71
CA GLY A 117 -5.11 6.05 2.33
C GLY A 117 -3.97 6.62 1.48
N ILE A 118 -2.81 6.87 2.10
CA ILE A 118 -1.62 7.45 1.46
C ILE A 118 -0.51 6.39 1.39
N VAL A 119 0.02 6.19 0.19
CA VAL A 119 1.15 5.29 -0.07
C VAL A 119 2.31 6.06 -0.67
N LEU A 120 3.48 5.97 -0.05
CA LEU A 120 4.73 6.52 -0.57
C LEU A 120 5.73 5.38 -0.74
N CYS A 121 6.18 5.13 -1.97
CA CYS A 121 7.09 4.02 -2.20
C CYS A 121 8.16 4.23 -3.29
N GLY A 122 9.34 3.64 -3.15
CA GLY A 122 10.40 3.86 -4.15
C GLY A 122 10.15 3.14 -5.47
N VAL A 123 9.55 1.95 -5.47
CA VAL A 123 9.26 1.18 -6.69
C VAL A 123 7.76 1.12 -6.95
N GLY A 124 6.97 0.37 -6.19
CA GLY A 124 5.56 0.26 -6.52
C GLY A 124 4.60 -0.23 -5.46
N ALA A 125 3.33 0.13 -5.66
CA ALA A 125 2.22 -0.24 -4.81
C ALA A 125 1.20 -1.10 -5.57
N GLY A 126 0.65 -2.12 -4.90
CA GLY A 126 -0.27 -3.07 -5.54
C GLY A 126 -1.36 -3.56 -4.59
N ALA A 127 -2.61 -3.45 -5.04
CA ALA A 127 -3.77 -4.10 -4.43
C ALA A 127 -4.92 -4.17 -5.45
N PRO A 128 -5.88 -5.09 -5.31
CA PRO A 128 -7.07 -5.11 -6.17
C PRO A 128 -7.81 -3.77 -6.18
N ARG A 129 -7.90 -3.10 -5.02
CA ARG A 129 -8.49 -1.77 -4.91
C ARG A 129 -7.52 -0.81 -4.23
N ILE A 130 -7.30 0.37 -4.81
CA ILE A 130 -6.53 1.43 -4.16
C ILE A 130 -7.37 2.70 -4.15
N ARG A 131 -7.62 3.23 -2.95
CA ARG A 131 -8.39 4.45 -2.73
C ARG A 131 -7.55 5.48 -1.98
N GLY A 132 -7.31 6.64 -2.58
CA GLY A 132 -6.56 7.73 -1.96
C GLY A 132 -5.41 8.23 -2.83
N LEU A 133 -4.23 8.41 -2.23
CA LEU A 133 -3.04 8.94 -2.89
C LEU A 133 -1.94 7.87 -2.91
N ALA A 134 -1.40 7.56 -4.09
CA ALA A 134 -0.18 6.76 -4.20
C ALA A 134 0.88 7.53 -4.99
N VAL A 135 2.06 7.68 -4.41
CA VAL A 135 3.24 8.28 -5.03
C VAL A 135 4.34 7.24 -5.03
N CYS A 136 4.66 6.70 -6.20
CA CYS A 136 5.66 5.65 -6.32
C CYS A 136 6.68 5.92 -7.44
N GLY A 137 7.94 5.54 -7.24
CA GLY A 137 8.98 5.85 -8.24
C GLY A 137 8.78 5.12 -9.56
N PHE A 138 8.27 3.88 -9.55
CA PHE A 138 7.99 3.12 -10.78
C PHE A 138 6.50 2.95 -11.05
N GLY A 139 5.69 2.33 -10.19
CA GLY A 139 4.33 1.99 -10.59
C GLY A 139 3.29 1.77 -9.52
N VAL A 140 2.02 1.90 -9.93
CA VAL A 140 0.83 1.59 -9.13
C VAL A 140 -0.05 0.64 -9.93
N GLY A 141 -0.46 -0.47 -9.34
CA GLY A 141 -1.26 -1.50 -10.01
C GLY A 141 -2.50 -1.91 -9.24
N GLY A 142 -3.62 -2.10 -9.95
CA GLY A 142 -4.85 -2.64 -9.36
C GLY A 142 -5.98 -2.85 -10.37
N GLU A 143 -7.17 -3.16 -9.87
CA GLU A 143 -8.39 -3.30 -10.66
C GLU A 143 -9.33 -2.09 -10.49
N ASP A 144 -9.45 -1.56 -9.27
CA ASP A 144 -10.26 -0.37 -8.96
C ASP A 144 -9.39 0.70 -8.31
N LEU A 145 -8.90 1.62 -9.14
CA LEU A 145 -8.05 2.72 -8.71
C LEU A 145 -8.89 3.99 -8.57
N ARG A 146 -9.12 4.48 -7.35
CA ARG A 146 -9.87 5.70 -7.07
C ARG A 146 -9.05 6.73 -6.31
N GLY A 147 -8.73 7.86 -6.93
CA GLY A 147 -7.98 8.94 -6.28
C GLY A 147 -6.90 9.54 -7.16
N ALA A 148 -5.71 9.77 -6.60
CA ALA A 148 -4.58 10.36 -7.30
C ALA A 148 -3.39 9.40 -7.29
N PHE A 149 -2.86 9.10 -8.47
CA PHE A 149 -1.79 8.13 -8.68
C PHE A 149 -0.66 8.81 -9.43
N LEU A 150 0.49 8.96 -8.78
CA LEU A 150 1.71 9.56 -9.32
C LEU A 150 2.76 8.46 -9.40
N ALA A 151 3.14 8.07 -10.61
CA ALA A 151 4.13 7.03 -10.83
C ALA A 151 5.15 7.45 -11.89
N GLY A 152 6.45 7.24 -11.67
CA GLY A 152 7.45 7.57 -12.70
C GLY A 152 7.33 6.69 -13.96
N GLY A 153 7.04 5.41 -13.78
CA GLY A 153 6.94 4.41 -14.84
C GLY A 153 5.51 4.18 -15.35
N MET A 154 4.68 3.50 -14.56
CA MET A 154 3.39 2.99 -15.02
C MET A 154 2.28 3.04 -13.97
N VAL A 155 1.12 3.57 -14.35
CA VAL A 155 -0.15 3.26 -13.67
C VAL A 155 -0.86 2.17 -14.46
N HIS A 156 -1.06 1.01 -13.84
CA HIS A 156 -1.65 -0.17 -14.46
C HIS A 156 -3.04 -0.48 -13.90
N VAL A 157 -4.04 -0.55 -14.77
CA VAL A 157 -5.36 -1.08 -14.43
C VAL A 157 -5.62 -2.37 -15.19
N ALA A 158 -5.96 -3.41 -14.44
CA ALA A 158 -6.23 -4.74 -14.96
C ALA A 158 -7.42 -4.76 -15.93
N LYS A 159 -7.58 -5.88 -16.65
CA LYS A 159 -8.64 -6.03 -17.65
C LYS A 159 -10.03 -5.96 -17.00
N GLY A 160 -10.90 -5.09 -17.52
CA GLY A 160 -12.23 -4.87 -16.95
C GLY A 160 -12.25 -4.01 -15.68
N GLY A 161 -11.08 -3.56 -15.22
CA GLY A 161 -10.97 -2.64 -14.11
C GLY A 161 -11.40 -1.21 -14.44
N ARG A 162 -11.22 -0.31 -13.49
CA ARG A 162 -11.56 1.10 -13.64
C ARG A 162 -10.55 2.00 -12.93
N LEU A 163 -10.31 3.15 -13.54
CA LEU A 163 -9.59 4.26 -12.95
C LEU A 163 -10.55 5.44 -12.77
N SER A 164 -10.67 5.97 -11.56
CA SER A 164 -11.51 7.13 -11.23
C SER A 164 -10.70 8.18 -10.49
N GLY A 165 -10.34 9.28 -11.17
CA GLY A 165 -9.53 10.36 -10.60
C GLY A 165 -8.35 10.76 -11.49
N LEU A 166 -7.17 10.97 -10.90
CA LEU A 166 -5.97 11.43 -11.58
C LEU A 166 -4.94 10.31 -11.68
N ALA A 167 -4.38 10.10 -12.87
CA ALA A 167 -3.21 9.26 -13.09
C ALA A 167 -2.13 10.07 -13.80
N VAL A 168 -0.93 10.15 -13.23
CA VAL A 168 0.23 10.79 -13.85
C VAL A 168 1.36 9.78 -13.89
N SER A 169 1.76 9.35 -15.08
CA SER A 169 2.91 8.46 -15.27
C SER A 169 3.44 8.45 -16.69
N SER A 170 4.60 7.84 -16.93
CA SER A 170 5.11 7.68 -18.30
C SER A 170 4.15 6.85 -19.17
N LEU A 171 3.62 5.76 -18.62
CA LEU A 171 2.62 4.90 -19.26
C LEU A 171 1.40 4.71 -18.35
N ASN A 172 0.27 5.33 -18.70
CA ASN A 172 -1.01 4.98 -18.10
C ASN A 172 -1.65 3.86 -18.91
N TYR A 173 -1.64 2.64 -18.40
CA TYR A 173 -2.15 1.45 -19.10
C TYR A 173 -3.41 0.91 -18.44
N CYS A 174 -4.56 1.44 -18.86
CA CYS A 174 -5.87 1.06 -18.34
C CYS A 174 -6.59 0.08 -19.27
N ARG A 175 -6.64 -1.20 -18.89
CA ARG A 175 -7.39 -2.23 -19.64
C ARG A 175 -8.89 -2.26 -19.30
N GLY A 176 -9.46 -1.10 -18.98
CA GLY A 176 -10.87 -0.94 -18.65
C GLY A 176 -11.34 0.49 -18.84
N SER A 177 -12.15 1.01 -17.92
CA SER A 177 -12.72 2.35 -18.05
C SER A 177 -11.96 3.41 -17.27
N VAL A 178 -11.88 4.62 -17.84
CA VAL A 178 -11.30 5.79 -17.19
C VAL A 178 -12.40 6.83 -16.95
N ARG A 179 -12.51 7.28 -15.70
CA ARG A 179 -13.33 8.41 -15.27
C ARG A 179 -12.44 9.45 -14.58
N GLY A 180 -11.80 10.31 -15.36
CA GLY A 180 -10.98 11.39 -14.84
C GLY A 180 -9.89 11.82 -15.82
N LEU A 181 -8.72 12.14 -15.29
CA LEU A 181 -7.60 12.69 -16.04
C LEU A 181 -6.43 11.71 -16.04
N SER A 182 -5.95 11.33 -17.22
CA SER A 182 -4.70 10.57 -17.37
C SER A 182 -3.67 11.42 -18.09
N ILE A 183 -2.52 11.65 -17.46
CA ILE A 183 -1.41 12.44 -17.99
C ILE A 183 -0.21 11.52 -18.14
N GLY A 184 0.34 11.42 -19.34
CA GLY A 184 1.52 10.60 -19.57
C GLY A 184 2.10 10.72 -20.96
N ILE A 185 3.23 10.05 -21.21
CA ILE A 185 3.78 9.96 -22.56
C ILE A 185 2.83 9.13 -23.43
N VAL A 186 2.41 7.99 -22.89
CA VAL A 186 1.43 7.10 -23.51
C VAL A 186 0.27 6.88 -22.54
N ASN A 187 -0.94 7.14 -23.03
CA ASN A 187 -2.17 6.80 -22.33
C ASN A 187 -2.92 5.75 -23.14
N TYR A 188 -3.33 4.68 -22.49
CA TYR A 188 -4.17 3.64 -23.06
C TYR A 188 -5.38 3.43 -22.17
N ALA A 189 -6.57 3.49 -22.76
CA ALA A 189 -7.81 3.08 -22.14
C ALA A 189 -8.61 2.20 -23.10
N VAL A 190 -9.37 1.24 -22.59
CA VAL A 190 -10.40 0.59 -23.41
C VAL A 190 -11.48 1.60 -23.74
N ARG A 191 -11.94 2.35 -22.72
CA ARG A 191 -12.95 3.39 -22.84
C ARG A 191 -12.75 4.51 -21.84
N ILE A 192 -13.28 5.69 -22.15
CA ILE A 192 -13.38 6.82 -21.24
C ILE A 192 -14.87 7.02 -20.95
N ASP A 193 -15.24 7.02 -19.66
CA ASP A 193 -16.62 7.25 -19.23
C ASP A 193 -16.90 8.74 -19.01
N LYS A 194 -15.91 9.47 -18.48
CA LYS A 194 -15.95 10.93 -18.30
C LYS A 194 -14.55 11.44 -18.03
N GLY A 195 -14.07 12.42 -18.80
CA GLY A 195 -12.76 13.02 -18.64
C GLY A 195 -11.93 12.89 -19.91
N PHE A 196 -10.62 13.07 -19.82
CA PHE A 196 -9.74 13.09 -21.00
C PHE A 196 -8.32 12.65 -20.65
N GLN A 197 -7.60 12.21 -21.67
CA GLN A 197 -6.18 11.88 -21.62
C GLN A 197 -5.38 13.05 -22.18
N ILE A 198 -4.21 13.30 -21.60
CA ILE A 198 -3.19 14.21 -22.14
C ILE A 198 -1.88 13.45 -22.28
N GLY A 199 -1.30 13.48 -23.47
CA GLY A 199 -0.04 12.80 -23.74
C GLY A 199 0.41 12.85 -25.18
N LEU A 200 1.62 12.37 -25.46
CA LEU A 200 2.13 12.28 -26.83
C LEU A 200 1.32 11.26 -27.65
N VAL A 201 0.92 10.14 -27.03
CA VAL A 201 0.12 9.09 -27.67
C VAL A 201 -1.06 8.73 -26.76
N ASN A 202 -2.28 9.01 -27.21
CA ASN A 202 -3.50 8.73 -26.44
C ASN A 202 -4.40 7.75 -27.18
N ILE A 203 -4.60 6.57 -26.60
CA ILE A 203 -5.29 5.43 -27.20
C ILE A 203 -6.58 5.16 -26.44
N VAL A 204 -7.72 5.25 -27.12
CA VAL A 204 -9.05 4.89 -26.62
C VAL A 204 -9.66 3.87 -27.55
N ARG A 205 -9.71 2.61 -27.11
CA ARG A 205 -9.96 1.48 -28.01
C ARG A 205 -11.39 1.45 -28.57
N GLU A 206 -12.36 1.91 -27.81
CA GLU A 206 -13.78 1.95 -28.20
C GLU A 206 -14.14 3.17 -29.07
N ASN A 207 -13.24 4.13 -29.28
CA ASN A 207 -13.50 5.27 -30.16
C ASN A 207 -13.64 4.86 -31.65
N PRO A 208 -14.30 5.70 -32.47
CA PRO A 208 -14.32 5.56 -33.93
C PRO A 208 -12.90 5.45 -34.50
N LYS A 209 -12.71 4.71 -35.60
CA LYS A 209 -11.37 4.36 -36.14
C LYS A 209 -10.42 5.56 -36.28
N GLY A 210 -10.91 6.74 -36.69
CA GLY A 210 -10.11 7.97 -36.84
C GLY A 210 -9.79 8.71 -35.54
N ALA A 211 -10.45 8.37 -34.43
CA ALA A 211 -10.29 9.00 -33.10
C ALA A 211 -9.72 8.03 -32.05
N ARG A 212 -9.33 6.82 -32.45
CA ARG A 212 -8.75 5.81 -31.54
C ARG A 212 -7.39 6.22 -31.01
N VAL A 213 -6.57 6.85 -31.84
CA VAL A 213 -5.21 7.26 -31.50
C VAL A 213 -5.09 8.74 -31.86
N LEU A 214 -4.91 9.58 -30.85
CA LEU A 214 -4.79 11.02 -31.03
C LEU A 214 -3.54 11.54 -30.32
N PRO A 215 -2.79 12.47 -30.95
CA PRO A 215 -1.72 13.18 -30.29
C PRO A 215 -2.29 14.23 -29.34
N VAL A 216 -1.50 14.62 -28.34
CA VAL A 216 -1.79 15.68 -27.36
C VAL A 216 -2.94 15.35 -26.41
N PHE A 217 -4.13 14.99 -26.91
CA PHE A 217 -5.28 14.64 -26.08
C PHE A 217 -6.18 13.57 -26.72
N ASN A 218 -6.98 12.87 -25.90
CA ASN A 218 -8.09 12.02 -26.36
C ASN A 218 -9.21 11.96 -25.30
N THR A 219 -10.46 11.81 -25.72
CA THR A 219 -11.66 11.77 -24.86
C THR A 219 -12.67 10.77 -25.45
N ASP A 220 -13.83 10.61 -24.82
CA ASP A 220 -14.95 9.86 -25.40
C ASP A 220 -15.55 10.61 -26.61
N PHE A 221 -15.62 9.94 -27.75
CA PHE A 221 -16.20 10.45 -29.02
C PHE A 221 -17.31 9.55 -29.57
N ARG A 222 -17.91 8.71 -28.71
CA ARG A 222 -19.01 7.83 -29.06
C ARG A 222 -20.37 8.49 -28.93
#